data_AF-A0A7V5NBR8-F1
#
_entry.id   AF-A0A7V5NBR8-F1
#
_cell.length_a   1.000
_cell.length_b   1.000
_cell.length_c   1.000
_cell.angle_alpha   90.00
_cell.angle_beta   90.00
_cell.angle_gamma   90.00
#
_symmetry.space_group_name_H-M   'P 1'
#
loop_
_entity.id
_entity.type
_entity.pdbx_description
1 polymer ?
#
loop_
_entity_poly.entity_id
_entity_poly.type
_entity_poly.pdbx_seq_one_letter_code
_entity_poly.pdbx_strand_id
1 'polypeptide(L)'
;QREQIAHEGIVKLKEHVHTLITIPNDRIFSLINKDTSLIKAFEAIDEVLKNSVLGITELIVTPGIVNVDFADVKAIMNEGGSAIISVGASSGPDRAVKAVNLAINSPLLESSIEGAKGVLFGVSGHRDLKMNEINEVAKLISENVDQSAKIIFGAYYDRKLNKGQLKVTLIATGFNGGLNYKNNILLPDLFTQAGSFEEKDQEILLNQNNLFNKESKKEEKRIDIKEEETEEILDIPTFLRRKKRR
;
A
#
# COMPACT_ATOMS: atom_id res chain seq x y z
N GLN A 1 -8.46 12.96 14.89
CA GLN A 1 -9.93 12.99 14.68
C GLN A 1 -10.40 12.00 13.61
N ARG A 2 -9.92 12.07 12.36
CA ARG A 2 -10.35 11.14 11.28
C ARG A 2 -10.06 9.67 11.58
N GLU A 3 -8.88 9.38 12.11
CA GLU A 3 -8.47 8.02 12.52
C GLU A 3 -9.38 7.42 13.60
N GLN A 4 -9.72 8.21 14.62
CA GLN A 4 -10.61 7.77 15.69
C GLN A 4 -12.01 7.42 15.17
N ILE A 5 -12.57 8.26 14.29
CA ILE A 5 -13.87 7.99 13.64
C ILE A 5 -13.79 6.72 12.79
N ALA A 6 -12.69 6.51 12.04
CA ALA A 6 -12.48 5.31 11.25
C ALA A 6 -12.40 4.06 12.12
N HIS A 7 -11.68 4.10 13.23
CA HIS A 7 -11.56 2.97 14.15
C HIS A 7 -12.91 2.59 14.77
N GLU A 8 -13.68 3.57 15.26
CA GLU A 8 -15.04 3.34 15.74
C GLU A 8 -15.95 2.76 14.66
N GLY A 9 -15.81 3.22 13.41
CA GLY A 9 -16.54 2.70 12.26
C GLY A 9 -16.18 1.25 11.94
N ILE A 10 -14.90 0.90 11.93
CA ILE A 10 -14.40 -0.47 11.68
C ILE A 10 -14.96 -1.43 12.73
N VAL A 11 -14.94 -1.06 14.02
CA VAL A 11 -15.48 -1.89 15.11
C VAL A 11 -16.97 -2.16 14.90
N LYS A 12 -17.77 -1.12 14.62
CA LYS A 12 -19.21 -1.25 14.37
C LYS A 12 -19.51 -2.08 13.11
N LEU A 13 -18.73 -1.89 12.05
CA LEU A 13 -18.90 -2.64 10.80
C LEU A 13 -18.60 -4.12 10.98
N LYS A 14 -17.55 -4.45 11.75
CA LYS A 14 -17.13 -5.82 12.00
C LYS A 14 -18.22 -6.68 12.64
N GLU A 15 -19.11 -6.08 13.44
CA GLU A 15 -20.25 -6.78 14.05
C GLU A 15 -21.35 -7.17 13.04
N HIS A 16 -21.39 -6.52 11.88
CA HIS A 16 -22.48 -6.64 10.89
C HIS A 16 -22.02 -7.30 9.58
N VAL A 17 -20.75 -7.67 9.44
CA VAL A 17 -20.19 -8.28 8.23
C VAL A 17 -19.47 -9.58 8.53
N HIS A 18 -19.52 -10.52 7.59
CA HIS A 18 -18.78 -11.78 7.66
C HIS A 18 -17.26 -11.59 7.49
N THR A 19 -16.89 -10.70 6.56
CA THR A 19 -15.50 -10.34 6.29
C THR A 19 -15.39 -8.83 6.11
N LEU A 20 -14.42 -8.22 6.78
CA LEU A 20 -14.04 -6.82 6.65
C LEU A 20 -12.66 -6.76 6.02
N ILE A 21 -12.57 -6.18 4.82
CA ILE A 21 -11.30 -5.86 4.17
C ILE A 21 -10.97 -4.42 4.50
N THR A 22 -9.84 -4.20 5.16
CA THR A 22 -9.39 -2.86 5.53
C THR A 22 -8.19 -2.49 4.66
N ILE A 23 -8.25 -1.32 4.01
CA ILE A 23 -7.14 -0.80 3.20
C ILE A 23 -6.63 0.47 3.90
N PRO A 24 -5.45 0.42 4.52
CA PRO A 24 -4.85 1.58 5.17
C PRO A 24 -4.34 2.58 4.11
N ASN A 25 -4.94 3.78 4.10
CA ASN A 25 -4.58 4.83 3.16
C ASN A 25 -3.10 5.25 3.26
N ASP A 26 -2.47 5.13 4.44
CA ASP A 26 -1.06 5.48 4.64
C ASP A 26 -0.09 4.62 3.83
N ARG A 27 -0.51 3.43 3.39
CA ARG A 27 0.30 2.57 2.52
C ARG A 27 0.49 3.15 1.14
N ILE A 28 -0.30 4.13 0.74
CA ILE A 28 -0.10 4.77 -0.55
C ILE A 28 1.28 5.41 -0.69
N PHE A 29 1.86 5.92 0.40
CA PHE A 29 3.18 6.55 0.36
C PHE A 29 4.31 5.58 -0.04
N SER A 30 4.07 4.27 0.05
CA SER A 30 5.00 3.24 -0.46
C SER A 30 4.84 2.98 -1.96
N LEU A 31 3.70 3.36 -2.54
CA LEU A 31 3.33 3.13 -3.94
C LEU A 31 3.53 4.37 -4.82
N ILE A 32 3.50 5.58 -4.24
CA ILE A 32 3.58 6.84 -4.98
C ILE A 32 4.93 7.54 -4.82
N ASN A 33 5.36 8.27 -5.85
CA ASN A 33 6.54 9.13 -5.79
C ASN A 33 6.24 10.44 -5.02
N LYS A 34 7.27 11.06 -4.46
CA LYS A 34 7.15 12.34 -3.70
C LYS A 34 6.50 13.48 -4.49
N ASP A 35 6.61 13.45 -5.81
CA ASP A 35 6.05 14.48 -6.72
C ASP A 35 4.61 14.17 -7.18
N THR A 36 3.99 13.12 -6.66
CA THR A 36 2.64 12.71 -7.05
C THR A 36 1.60 13.68 -6.50
N SER A 37 0.70 14.16 -7.36
CA SER A 37 -0.40 15.04 -6.93
C SER A 37 -1.41 14.30 -6.06
N LEU A 38 -2.12 15.03 -5.20
CA LEU A 38 -3.14 14.46 -4.30
C LEU A 38 -4.23 13.66 -5.05
N ILE A 39 -4.67 14.15 -6.21
CA ILE A 39 -5.69 13.46 -7.03
C ILE A 39 -5.16 12.11 -7.53
N LYS A 40 -3.93 12.09 -8.04
CA LYS A 40 -3.30 10.85 -8.51
C LYS A 40 -3.04 9.86 -7.37
N ALA A 41 -2.80 10.37 -6.16
CA ALA A 41 -2.72 9.51 -4.99
C ALA A 41 -4.09 8.83 -4.74
N PHE A 42 -5.19 9.57 -4.67
CA PHE A 42 -6.50 8.93 -4.48
C PHE A 42 -6.87 7.95 -5.59
N GLU A 43 -6.53 8.24 -6.86
CA GLU A 43 -6.71 7.29 -7.97
C GLU A 43 -5.97 5.96 -7.74
N ALA A 44 -4.78 5.97 -7.13
CA ALA A 44 -4.05 4.76 -6.81
C ALA A 44 -4.74 3.95 -5.69
N ILE A 45 -5.39 4.60 -4.72
CA ILE A 45 -6.21 3.91 -3.69
C ILE A 45 -7.44 3.27 -4.33
N ASP A 46 -8.10 3.99 -5.23
CA ASP A 46 -9.25 3.48 -5.97
C ASP A 46 -8.87 2.27 -6.83
N GLU A 47 -7.66 2.27 -7.39
CA GLU A 47 -7.12 1.11 -8.11
C GLU A 47 -6.93 -0.11 -7.19
N VAL A 48 -6.44 0.09 -5.96
CA VAL A 48 -6.32 -0.99 -4.96
C VAL A 48 -7.69 -1.55 -4.58
N LEU A 49 -8.68 -0.69 -4.34
CA LEU A 49 -10.06 -1.08 -4.06
C LEU A 49 -10.68 -1.87 -5.22
N LYS A 50 -10.50 -1.36 -6.44
CA LYS A 50 -10.94 -2.02 -7.67
C LYS A 50 -10.30 -3.41 -7.80
N ASN A 51 -8.99 -3.52 -7.60
CA ASN A 51 -8.27 -4.79 -7.69
C ASN A 51 -8.70 -5.77 -6.60
N SER A 52 -9.07 -5.29 -5.42
CA SER A 52 -9.59 -6.10 -4.32
C SER A 52 -10.93 -6.74 -4.67
N VAL A 53 -11.87 -5.95 -5.19
CA VAL A 53 -13.18 -6.46 -5.64
C VAL A 53 -13.02 -7.37 -6.86
N LEU A 54 -12.23 -6.95 -7.85
CA LEU A 54 -11.95 -7.76 -9.03
C LEU A 54 -11.33 -9.11 -8.65
N GLY A 55 -10.38 -9.12 -7.73
CA GLY A 55 -9.73 -10.34 -7.25
C GLY A 55 -10.73 -11.39 -6.75
N ILE A 56 -11.65 -11.01 -5.87
CA ILE A 56 -12.69 -11.94 -5.37
C ILE A 56 -13.65 -12.35 -6.49
N THR A 57 -14.11 -11.38 -7.28
CA THR A 57 -15.13 -11.65 -8.32
C THR A 57 -14.58 -12.55 -9.44
N GLU A 58 -13.31 -12.38 -9.82
CA GLU A 58 -12.65 -13.22 -10.82
C GLU A 58 -12.59 -14.68 -10.35
N LEU A 59 -12.34 -14.91 -9.05
CA LEU A 59 -12.29 -16.25 -8.47
C LEU A 59 -13.63 -16.99 -8.51
N ILE A 60 -14.74 -16.25 -8.39
CA ILE A 60 -16.10 -16.82 -8.29
C ILE A 60 -16.75 -16.96 -9.67
N VAL A 61 -16.65 -15.92 -10.50
CA VAL A 61 -17.46 -15.78 -11.72
C VAL A 61 -16.75 -16.35 -12.95
N THR A 62 -15.41 -16.34 -12.97
CA THR A 62 -14.66 -16.73 -14.15
C THR A 62 -14.51 -18.24 -14.18
N PRO A 63 -14.95 -18.93 -15.25
CA PRO A 63 -14.68 -20.36 -15.39
C PRO A 63 -13.17 -20.58 -15.50
N GLY A 64 -12.62 -21.24 -14.49
CA GLY A 64 -11.21 -21.61 -14.42
C GLY A 64 -10.90 -22.98 -15.03
N ILE A 65 -9.61 -23.27 -15.18
CA ILE A 65 -9.09 -24.62 -15.41
C ILE A 65 -9.31 -25.46 -14.14
N VAL A 66 -9.07 -24.83 -12.98
CA VAL A 66 -9.43 -25.35 -11.67
C VAL A 66 -10.38 -24.34 -11.06
N ASN A 67 -11.66 -24.72 -11.02
CA ASN A 67 -12.69 -23.85 -10.48
C ASN A 67 -12.77 -24.01 -8.97
N VAL A 68 -12.82 -22.88 -8.27
CA VAL A 68 -13.20 -22.85 -6.85
C VAL A 68 -14.72 -22.74 -6.80
N ASP A 69 -15.37 -23.56 -5.98
CA ASP A 69 -16.81 -23.45 -5.80
C ASP A 69 -17.18 -22.28 -4.86
N PHE A 70 -18.40 -21.79 -4.98
CA PHE A 70 -18.85 -20.68 -4.14
C PHE A 70 -18.99 -21.07 -2.66
N ALA A 71 -19.22 -22.36 -2.37
CA ALA A 71 -19.36 -22.83 -0.99
C ALA A 71 -18.03 -22.75 -0.23
N ASP A 72 -16.94 -23.05 -0.91
CA ASP A 72 -15.57 -22.97 -0.42
C ASP A 72 -15.14 -21.54 -0.17
N VAL A 73 -15.43 -20.62 -1.10
CA VAL A 73 -15.19 -19.19 -0.89
C VAL A 73 -16.02 -18.68 0.28
N LYS A 74 -17.31 -19.04 0.33
CA LYS A 74 -18.21 -18.64 1.43
C LYS A 74 -17.75 -19.16 2.77
N ALA A 75 -17.23 -20.40 2.85
CA ALA A 75 -16.70 -20.97 4.08
C ALA A 75 -15.50 -20.19 4.61
N ILE A 76 -14.54 -19.83 3.76
CA ILE A 76 -13.38 -19.02 4.15
C ILE A 76 -13.81 -17.61 4.57
N MET A 77 -14.70 -16.97 3.81
CA MET A 77 -15.13 -15.59 4.09
C MET A 77 -16.01 -15.51 5.35
N ASN A 78 -16.85 -16.50 5.62
CA ASN A 78 -17.73 -16.49 6.80
C ASN A 78 -16.97 -16.52 8.14
N GLU A 79 -15.82 -17.18 8.18
CA GLU A 79 -14.96 -17.26 9.37
C GLU A 79 -13.84 -16.21 9.34
N GLY A 80 -13.86 -15.33 8.34
CA GLY A 80 -12.75 -14.48 7.98
C GLY A 80 -12.54 -13.29 8.91
N GLY A 81 -13.60 -12.68 9.45
CA GLY A 81 -13.44 -11.50 10.30
C GLY A 81 -12.67 -10.39 9.57
N SER A 82 -11.39 -10.19 9.88
CA SER A 82 -10.52 -9.30 9.09
C SER A 82 -9.86 -10.06 7.93
N ALA A 83 -9.85 -9.47 6.75
CA ALA A 83 -9.19 -10.01 5.57
C ALA A 83 -8.29 -9.00 4.89
N ILE A 84 -7.31 -9.53 4.18
CA ILE A 84 -6.38 -8.77 3.37
C ILE A 84 -6.31 -9.38 1.98
N ILE A 85 -6.20 -8.52 0.97
CA ILE A 85 -6.05 -8.91 -0.43
C ILE A 85 -4.70 -8.40 -0.93
N SER A 86 -4.02 -9.23 -1.71
CA SER A 86 -2.76 -8.89 -2.34
C SER A 86 -2.72 -9.43 -3.75
N VAL A 87 -2.09 -8.67 -4.64
CA VAL A 87 -1.95 -9.05 -6.04
C VAL A 87 -0.50 -8.90 -6.42
N GLY A 88 0.06 -9.95 -7.03
CA GLY A 88 1.39 -9.95 -7.59
C GLY A 88 1.33 -10.37 -9.05
N ALA A 89 2.00 -9.63 -9.92
CA ALA A 89 2.08 -9.97 -11.34
C ALA A 89 3.55 -10.02 -11.75
N SER A 90 3.92 -11.02 -12.55
CA SER A 90 5.27 -11.10 -13.08
C SER A 90 5.34 -11.86 -14.41
N SER A 91 6.51 -11.84 -15.03
CA SER A 91 6.75 -12.49 -16.32
C SER A 91 8.14 -13.16 -16.38
N GLY A 92 8.30 -14.09 -17.32
CA GLY A 92 9.56 -14.82 -17.54
C GLY A 92 9.59 -16.24 -16.96
N PRO A 93 10.78 -16.86 -16.84
CA PRO A 93 10.93 -18.28 -16.50
C PRO A 93 10.51 -18.63 -15.05
N ASP A 94 10.71 -17.71 -14.10
CA ASP A 94 10.34 -17.90 -12.68
C ASP A 94 9.13 -17.04 -12.28
N ARG A 95 8.23 -16.81 -13.23
CA ARG A 95 7.11 -15.87 -13.02
C ARG A 95 6.15 -16.29 -11.90
N ALA A 96 6.02 -17.58 -11.63
CA ALA A 96 5.18 -18.09 -10.55
C ALA A 96 5.73 -17.63 -9.18
N VAL A 97 6.97 -18.02 -8.89
CA VAL A 97 7.67 -17.68 -7.65
C VAL A 97 7.78 -16.16 -7.46
N LYS A 98 8.13 -15.42 -8.52
CA LYS A 98 8.22 -13.95 -8.45
C LYS A 98 6.87 -13.30 -8.17
N ALA A 99 5.81 -13.74 -8.83
CA ALA A 99 4.47 -13.17 -8.62
C ALA A 99 3.98 -13.44 -7.19
N VAL A 100 4.22 -14.63 -6.64
CA VAL A 100 3.86 -14.95 -5.26
C VAL A 100 4.65 -14.13 -4.26
N ASN A 101 5.97 -14.01 -4.44
CA ASN A 101 6.78 -13.17 -3.57
C ASN A 101 6.34 -11.71 -3.59
N LEU A 102 5.91 -11.18 -4.74
CA LEU A 102 5.33 -9.84 -4.83
C LEU A 102 3.98 -9.75 -4.11
N ALA A 103 3.16 -10.80 -4.14
CA ALA A 103 1.90 -10.83 -3.43
C ALA A 103 2.09 -10.90 -1.91
N ILE A 104 2.97 -11.79 -1.41
CA ILE A 104 3.26 -11.97 0.02
C ILE A 104 3.98 -10.75 0.62
N ASN A 105 4.84 -10.09 -0.15
CA ASN A 105 5.55 -8.88 0.29
C ASN A 105 4.86 -7.59 -0.17
N SER A 106 3.55 -7.65 -0.48
CA SER A 106 2.82 -6.47 -0.91
C SER A 106 2.73 -5.45 0.22
N PRO A 107 2.98 -4.16 -0.04
CA PRO A 107 2.88 -3.11 1.00
C PRO A 107 1.46 -2.91 1.54
N LEU A 108 0.46 -3.52 0.89
CA LEU A 108 -0.93 -3.51 1.33
C LEU A 108 -1.23 -4.57 2.40
N LEU A 109 -0.28 -5.47 2.68
CA LEU A 109 -0.36 -6.40 3.81
C LEU A 109 -0.01 -5.68 5.10
N GLU A 110 -1.03 -5.41 5.90
CA GLU A 110 -0.88 -4.81 7.24
C GLU A 110 -0.31 -5.81 8.26
N SER A 111 -0.61 -7.09 8.08
CA SER A 111 -0.12 -8.20 8.91
C SER A 111 0.51 -9.27 8.03
N SER A 112 1.55 -9.94 8.56
CA SER A 112 2.11 -11.15 7.94
C SER A 112 1.01 -12.17 7.70
N ILE A 113 1.08 -12.91 6.60
CA ILE A 113 0.11 -13.97 6.28
C ILE A 113 0.20 -15.17 7.23
N GLU A 114 1.23 -15.23 8.08
CA GLU A 114 1.53 -16.28 9.07
C GLU A 114 0.42 -16.52 10.11
N GLY A 115 -0.55 -15.62 10.25
CA GLY A 115 -1.66 -15.75 11.20
C GLY A 115 -3.04 -16.03 10.58
N ALA A 116 -3.11 -16.25 9.26
CA ALA A 116 -4.37 -16.43 8.56
C ALA A 116 -4.92 -17.86 8.74
N LYS A 117 -6.18 -17.99 9.18
CA LYS A 117 -6.89 -19.29 9.28
C LYS A 117 -7.45 -19.78 7.96
N GLY A 118 -7.72 -18.86 7.03
CA GLY A 118 -8.30 -19.17 5.74
C GLY A 118 -7.56 -18.41 4.65
N VAL A 119 -7.08 -19.12 3.64
CA VAL A 119 -6.30 -18.57 2.55
C VAL A 119 -6.92 -19.00 1.23
N LEU A 120 -7.27 -18.03 0.41
CA LEU A 120 -7.80 -18.24 -0.93
C LEU A 120 -6.83 -17.58 -1.91
N PHE A 121 -6.32 -18.34 -2.88
CA PHE A 121 -5.49 -17.76 -3.93
C PHE A 121 -5.92 -18.18 -5.33
N GLY A 122 -5.78 -17.25 -6.26
CA GLY A 122 -6.05 -17.45 -7.68
C GLY A 122 -4.78 -17.26 -8.48
N VAL A 123 -4.51 -18.18 -9.39
CA VAL A 123 -3.46 -18.04 -10.40
C VAL A 123 -4.12 -17.77 -11.74
N SER A 124 -3.92 -16.57 -12.27
CA SER A 124 -4.38 -16.16 -13.59
C SER A 124 -3.22 -16.11 -14.55
N GLY A 125 -3.35 -16.81 -15.68
CA GLY A 125 -2.34 -16.85 -16.73
C GLY A 125 -2.96 -16.97 -18.11
N HIS A 126 -2.11 -16.92 -19.14
CA HIS A 126 -2.54 -17.22 -20.50
C HIS A 126 -2.59 -18.75 -20.73
N ARG A 127 -2.69 -19.21 -21.99
CA ARG A 127 -2.73 -20.64 -22.37
C ARG A 127 -1.42 -21.37 -22.09
N ASP A 128 -0.40 -20.66 -21.65
CA ASP A 128 0.92 -21.15 -21.31
C ASP A 128 1.09 -21.42 -19.82
N LEU A 129 0.03 -21.31 -19.01
CA LEU A 129 0.04 -21.66 -17.59
C LEU A 129 0.27 -23.16 -17.40
N LYS A 130 1.27 -23.51 -16.59
CA LYS A 130 1.66 -24.90 -16.32
C LYS A 130 1.27 -25.32 -14.90
N MET A 131 1.00 -26.61 -14.72
CA MET A 131 0.70 -27.15 -13.39
C MET A 131 1.86 -26.99 -12.39
N ASN A 132 3.10 -27.09 -12.86
CA ASN A 132 4.28 -26.89 -12.01
C ASN A 132 4.32 -25.48 -11.39
N GLU A 133 3.92 -24.46 -12.15
CA GLU A 133 3.86 -23.06 -11.68
C GLU A 133 2.84 -22.92 -10.54
N ILE A 134 1.68 -23.57 -10.66
CA ILE A 134 0.64 -23.58 -9.63
C ILE A 134 1.14 -24.29 -8.36
N ASN A 135 1.84 -25.41 -8.52
CA ASN A 135 2.39 -26.16 -7.39
C ASN A 135 3.47 -25.36 -6.63
N GLU A 136 4.34 -24.66 -7.34
CA GLU A 136 5.33 -23.75 -6.73
C GLU A 136 4.65 -22.63 -5.94
N VAL A 137 3.57 -22.05 -6.48
CA VAL A 137 2.77 -21.03 -5.78
C VAL A 137 2.14 -21.60 -4.51
N ALA A 138 1.49 -22.75 -4.62
CA ALA A 138 0.83 -23.40 -3.49
C ALA A 138 1.82 -23.73 -2.36
N LYS A 139 3.01 -24.23 -2.73
CA LYS A 139 4.08 -24.55 -1.78
C LYS A 139 4.54 -23.31 -1.02
N LEU A 140 4.86 -22.21 -1.73
CA LEU A 140 5.32 -20.98 -1.09
C LEU A 140 4.26 -20.38 -0.17
N ILE A 141 2.99 -20.38 -0.58
CA ILE A 141 1.90 -19.88 0.28
C ILE A 141 1.78 -20.78 1.52
N SER A 142 1.79 -22.11 1.34
CA SER A 142 1.69 -23.06 2.46
C SER A 142 2.85 -22.96 3.46
N GLU A 143 4.04 -22.53 3.03
CA GLU A 143 5.20 -22.31 3.91
C GLU A 143 5.07 -21.04 4.76
N ASN A 144 4.26 -20.08 4.33
CA ASN A 144 4.09 -18.78 5.00
C ASN A 144 2.78 -18.67 5.79
N VAL A 145 1.97 -19.73 5.87
CA VAL A 145 0.67 -19.73 6.57
C VAL A 145 0.64 -20.82 7.63
N ASP A 146 -0.28 -20.71 8.58
CA ASP A 146 -0.44 -21.69 9.64
C ASP A 146 -0.75 -23.09 9.06
N GLN A 147 -0.17 -24.15 9.63
CA GLN A 147 -0.39 -25.54 9.19
C GLN A 147 -1.85 -25.98 9.33
N SER A 148 -2.62 -25.32 10.20
CA SER A 148 -4.05 -25.56 10.40
C SER A 148 -4.94 -24.72 9.47
N ALA A 149 -4.37 -23.86 8.63
CA ALA A 149 -5.14 -22.97 7.76
C ALA A 149 -5.83 -23.75 6.62
N LYS A 150 -7.09 -23.38 6.34
CA LYS A 150 -7.81 -23.88 5.16
C LYS A 150 -7.30 -23.13 3.93
N ILE A 151 -6.61 -23.84 3.03
CA ILE A 151 -6.09 -23.28 1.78
C ILE A 151 -6.95 -23.74 0.61
N ILE A 152 -7.43 -22.77 -0.17
CA ILE A 152 -8.22 -23.01 -1.38
C ILE A 152 -7.55 -22.31 -2.55
N PHE A 153 -7.45 -23.00 -3.68
CA PHE A 153 -6.78 -22.47 -4.85
C PHE A 153 -7.64 -22.59 -6.11
N GLY A 154 -7.56 -21.56 -6.94
CA GLY A 154 -8.17 -21.53 -8.26
C GLY A 154 -7.13 -21.22 -9.34
N ALA A 155 -7.37 -21.72 -10.54
CA ALA A 155 -6.53 -21.43 -11.71
C ALA A 155 -7.40 -20.98 -12.88
N TYR A 156 -7.12 -19.80 -13.41
CA TYR A 156 -7.99 -19.12 -14.38
C TYR A 156 -7.21 -18.73 -15.64
N TYR A 157 -7.91 -18.80 -16.76
CA TYR A 157 -7.40 -18.30 -18.03
C TYR A 157 -7.81 -16.85 -18.23
N ASP A 158 -6.85 -15.94 -18.19
CA ASP A 158 -7.09 -14.53 -18.46
C ASP A 158 -6.56 -14.16 -19.87
N ARG A 159 -7.49 -13.77 -20.74
CA ARG A 159 -7.19 -13.32 -22.12
C ARG A 159 -6.53 -11.96 -22.17
N LYS A 160 -6.65 -11.16 -21.10
CA LYS A 160 -6.03 -9.83 -21.00
C LYS A 160 -4.54 -9.91 -20.69
N LEU A 161 -4.08 -11.02 -20.13
CA LEU A 161 -2.67 -11.27 -19.86
C LEU A 161 -1.95 -11.70 -21.14
N ASN A 162 -0.77 -11.12 -21.37
CA ASN A 162 0.08 -11.49 -22.48
C ASN A 162 0.72 -12.87 -22.23
N LYS A 163 1.12 -13.54 -23.32
CA LYS A 163 1.92 -14.77 -23.23
C LYS A 163 3.19 -14.49 -22.40
N GLY A 164 3.49 -15.34 -21.44
CA GLY A 164 4.61 -15.16 -20.52
C GLY A 164 4.29 -14.38 -19.25
N GLN A 165 3.08 -13.82 -19.08
CA GLN A 165 2.65 -13.15 -17.85
C GLN A 165 1.81 -14.08 -16.95
N LEU A 166 1.95 -13.90 -15.65
CA LEU A 166 1.21 -14.61 -14.62
C LEU A 166 0.84 -13.61 -13.50
N LYS A 167 -0.41 -13.66 -13.07
CA LYS A 167 -0.97 -12.85 -11.98
C LYS A 167 -1.43 -13.78 -10.87
N VAL A 168 -0.98 -13.55 -9.65
CA VAL A 168 -1.44 -14.24 -8.45
C VAL A 168 -2.25 -13.24 -7.62
N THR A 169 -3.46 -13.64 -7.27
CA THR A 169 -4.30 -12.92 -6.31
C THR A 169 -4.36 -13.77 -5.04
N LEU A 170 -3.98 -13.20 -3.91
CA LEU A 170 -3.98 -13.84 -2.60
C LEU A 170 -4.98 -13.12 -1.70
N ILE A 171 -5.81 -13.88 -1.01
CA ILE A 171 -6.79 -13.39 -0.04
C ILE A 171 -6.56 -14.18 1.24
N ALA A 172 -6.16 -13.49 2.29
CA ALA A 172 -5.93 -14.08 3.60
C ALA A 172 -7.01 -13.58 4.56
N THR A 173 -7.56 -14.49 5.36
CA THR A 173 -8.70 -14.24 6.25
C THR A 173 -8.46 -14.92 7.60
N GLY A 174 -9.16 -14.46 8.63
CA GLY A 174 -9.16 -15.10 9.94
C GLY A 174 -7.92 -14.80 10.77
N PHE A 175 -7.36 -13.59 10.63
CA PHE A 175 -6.23 -13.14 11.45
C PHE A 175 -6.61 -13.13 12.93
N ASN A 176 -5.95 -14.00 13.72
CA ASN A 176 -6.16 -14.12 15.15
C ASN A 176 -5.49 -12.96 15.90
N GLY A 177 -6.32 -12.02 16.34
CA GLY A 177 -5.89 -10.73 16.87
C GLY A 177 -6.30 -9.69 15.84
N GLY A 178 -7.37 -8.95 16.15
CA GLY A 178 -7.76 -7.82 15.30
C GLY A 178 -6.55 -6.99 14.97
N LEU A 179 -6.50 -6.43 13.74
CA LEU A 179 -5.46 -5.53 13.27
C LEU A 179 -5.09 -4.57 14.40
N ASN A 180 -4.07 -4.96 15.16
CA ASN A 180 -3.66 -4.21 16.32
C ASN A 180 -2.81 -3.13 15.71
N TYR A 181 -3.45 -2.00 15.44
CA TYR A 181 -2.79 -0.72 15.22
C TYR A 181 -1.97 -0.41 16.49
N LYS A 182 -0.86 -1.12 16.69
CA LYS A 182 0.13 -0.76 17.69
C LYS A 182 0.72 0.55 17.21
N ASN A 183 0.42 1.60 17.96
CA ASN A 183 0.90 2.97 17.88
C ASN A 183 2.44 3.11 17.83
N ASN A 184 3.10 2.60 16.79
CA ASN A 184 4.54 2.75 16.61
C ASN A 184 4.89 3.40 15.26
N ILE A 185 4.06 4.35 14.80
CA ILE A 185 4.53 5.32 13.81
C ILE A 185 4.97 6.55 14.58
N LEU A 186 6.27 6.61 14.88
CA LEU A 186 6.97 7.87 15.10
C LEU A 186 6.92 8.65 13.79
N LEU A 187 5.82 9.38 13.58
CA LEU A 187 5.78 10.46 12.60
C LEU A 187 6.86 11.46 13.04
N PRO A 188 7.83 11.83 12.18
CA PRO A 188 8.69 12.96 12.45
C PRO A 188 7.80 14.18 12.68
N ASP A 189 8.00 14.82 13.82
CA ASP A 189 7.23 15.94 14.33
C ASP A 189 7.35 17.16 13.39
N LEU A 190 6.55 17.20 12.32
CA LEU A 190 6.57 18.26 11.31
C LEU A 190 5.72 19.47 11.70
N PHE A 191 5.04 19.44 12.86
CA PHE A 191 4.05 20.45 13.24
C PHE A 191 4.27 21.12 14.60
N THR A 192 5.40 20.89 15.28
CA THR A 192 5.64 21.47 16.61
C THR A 192 6.82 22.45 16.64
N GLN A 193 6.84 23.43 15.73
CA GLN A 193 7.64 24.65 15.95
C GLN A 193 6.84 25.91 15.58
N ALA A 194 5.96 26.29 16.50
CA ALA A 194 5.65 27.69 16.76
C ALA A 194 5.68 27.92 18.28
N GLY A 195 6.84 28.37 18.76
CA GLY A 195 6.97 29.03 20.07
C GLY A 195 7.37 28.16 21.24
N SER A 196 8.67 28.13 21.56
CA SER A 196 9.23 28.66 22.81
C SER A 196 10.74 28.39 22.87
N PHE A 197 11.49 29.45 23.08
CA PHE A 197 12.90 29.44 23.42
C PHE A 197 13.10 28.74 24.76
N GLU A 198 14.03 27.78 24.84
CA GLU A 198 14.92 27.64 26.00
C GLU A 198 16.31 27.23 25.50
N GLU A 199 17.30 28.06 25.84
CA GLU A 199 18.72 27.77 25.73
C GLU A 199 19.12 26.72 26.77
N LYS A 200 19.82 25.67 26.34
CA LYS A 200 20.90 25.04 27.12
C LYS A 200 21.73 24.06 26.28
N ASP A 201 23.03 24.29 26.36
CA ASP A 201 24.14 23.32 26.25
C ASP A 201 24.44 22.71 24.88
N GLN A 202 25.12 23.51 24.03
CA GLN A 202 26.01 22.99 23.00
C GLN A 202 27.41 22.75 23.57
N GLU A 203 27.65 21.54 24.04
CA GLU A 203 28.99 20.96 24.07
C GLU A 203 28.89 19.51 23.60
N ILE A 204 29.87 19.08 22.80
CA ILE A 204 30.01 17.78 22.13
C ILE A 204 29.41 17.72 20.71
N LEU A 205 30.12 18.31 19.75
CA LEU A 205 30.50 17.67 18.48
C LEU A 205 31.65 18.44 17.84
N LEU A 206 32.78 18.37 18.53
CA LEU A 206 34.11 18.50 17.95
C LEU A 206 34.31 17.33 16.97
N ASN A 207 35.12 17.56 15.93
CA ASN A 207 35.88 16.53 15.21
C ASN A 207 35.18 15.68 14.15
N GLN A 208 34.72 16.28 13.04
CA GLN A 208 34.77 15.51 11.78
C GLN A 208 35.05 16.23 10.46
N ASN A 209 35.19 17.56 10.40
CA ASN A 209 35.33 18.24 9.09
C ASN A 209 36.69 18.87 8.77
N ASN A 210 37.76 18.45 9.45
CA ASN A 210 39.12 18.95 9.20
C ASN A 210 39.93 18.10 8.20
N LEU A 211 39.31 17.55 7.14
CA LEU A 211 40.06 16.78 6.13
C LEU A 211 39.68 16.96 4.65
N PHE A 212 38.91 17.98 4.28
CA PHE A 212 38.80 18.36 2.86
C PHE A 212 39.06 19.85 2.67
N ASN A 213 40.35 20.17 2.73
CA ASN A 213 40.92 21.43 2.28
C ASN A 213 41.18 21.36 0.77
N LYS A 214 41.07 22.52 0.11
CA LYS A 214 41.54 22.87 -1.26
C LYS A 214 40.77 22.34 -2.46
N GLU A 215 39.97 23.24 -3.06
CA GLU A 215 40.17 23.82 -4.40
C GLU A 215 39.05 24.86 -4.63
N SER A 216 39.35 26.16 -4.63
CA SER A 216 39.59 26.99 -5.82
C SER A 216 38.40 27.87 -6.23
N LYS A 217 38.47 29.13 -5.78
CA LYS A 217 38.07 30.43 -6.39
C LYS A 217 36.99 30.53 -7.49
N LYS A 218 36.24 31.66 -7.35
CA LYS A 218 35.48 32.51 -8.31
C LYS A 218 33.96 32.31 -8.24
N GLU A 219 33.11 33.32 -8.24
CA GLU A 219 33.23 34.76 -8.53
C GLU A 219 32.05 35.49 -7.86
N GLU A 220 32.27 36.72 -7.42
CA GLU A 220 31.24 37.64 -6.93
C GLU A 220 30.27 38.07 -8.05
N LYS A 221 29.01 38.34 -7.71
CA LYS A 221 28.43 39.68 -7.93
C LYS A 221 27.11 39.92 -7.20
N ARG A 222 27.14 40.99 -6.40
CA ARG A 222 26.02 41.74 -5.81
C ARG A 222 25.04 42.27 -6.86
N ILE A 223 23.78 42.51 -6.46
CA ILE A 223 23.15 43.83 -6.49
C ILE A 223 22.17 43.92 -5.31
N ASP A 224 22.32 45.01 -4.54
CA ASP A 224 21.53 45.44 -3.39
C ASP A 224 20.16 46.04 -3.82
N ILE A 225 19.23 46.14 -2.85
CA ILE A 225 18.37 47.31 -2.51
C ILE A 225 16.86 46.99 -2.27
N LYS A 226 16.50 47.21 -0.99
CA LYS A 226 15.25 47.70 -0.35
C LYS A 226 14.05 46.78 -0.10
N GLU A 227 13.99 46.37 1.17
CA GLU A 227 12.75 46.37 1.97
C GLU A 227 12.22 47.81 2.10
N GLU A 228 10.93 48.02 1.80
CA GLU A 228 9.97 48.61 2.73
C GLU A 228 8.56 48.63 2.11
N GLU A 229 7.61 48.16 2.91
CA GLU A 229 6.18 48.49 2.92
C GLU A 229 5.29 48.03 1.74
N THR A 230 4.55 46.94 1.96
CA THR A 230 3.07 46.98 2.02
C THR A 230 2.55 45.63 2.49
N GLU A 231 2.35 45.49 3.80
CA GLU A 231 1.67 44.36 4.47
C GLU A 231 0.16 44.27 4.15
N GLU A 232 -0.36 45.02 3.16
CA GLU A 232 -1.79 45.12 2.86
C GLU A 232 -2.27 44.33 1.61
N ILE A 233 -1.46 43.42 1.05
CA ILE A 233 -1.79 42.70 -0.20
C ILE A 233 -2.19 41.23 0.02
N LEU A 234 -2.28 40.74 1.25
CA LEU A 234 -2.57 39.32 1.51
C LEU A 234 -4.07 38.96 1.68
N ASP A 235 -4.95 39.96 1.85
CA ASP A 235 -6.38 39.71 2.12
C ASP A 235 -7.32 39.82 0.90
N ILE A 236 -6.77 39.97 -0.32
CA ILE A 236 -7.60 40.03 -1.53
C ILE A 236 -7.43 38.73 -2.34
N PRO A 237 -8.51 37.96 -2.54
CA PRO A 237 -8.48 36.78 -3.38
C PRO A 237 -7.99 37.08 -4.82
N THR A 238 -7.20 36.16 -5.37
CA THR A 238 -6.44 36.32 -6.62
C THR A 238 -7.29 36.73 -7.83
N PHE A 239 -8.59 36.44 -7.82
CA PHE A 239 -9.53 36.73 -8.91
C PHE A 239 -9.89 38.22 -9.08
N LEU A 240 -9.68 39.08 -8.07
CA LEU A 240 -9.95 40.53 -8.17
C LEU A 240 -8.75 41.35 -8.70
N ARG A 241 -7.56 40.75 -8.80
CA ARG A 241 -6.31 41.48 -9.12
C ARG A 241 -6.18 41.89 -10.60
N ARG A 242 -7.04 41.41 -11.50
CA ARG A 242 -6.81 41.47 -12.96
C ARG A 242 -7.74 42.38 -13.76
N LYS A 243 -8.42 43.35 -13.12
CA LYS A 243 -9.34 44.27 -13.83
C LYS A 243 -8.90 45.74 -13.94
N LYS A 244 -7.67 46.09 -13.53
CA LYS A 244 -7.17 47.48 -13.58
C LYS A 244 -5.85 47.66 -14.35
N ARG A 245 -5.71 46.95 -15.46
CA ARG A 245 -4.75 47.29 -16.52
C ARG A 245 -5.48 47.34 -17.85
N ARG A 246 -6.06 48.50 -18.12
CA ARG A 246 -6.34 49.03 -19.45
C ARG A 246 -5.70 50.42 -19.50
#